data_AF-A0A2W7PXC9-F1
#
_entry.id   AF-A0A2W7PXC9-F1
#
_cell.length_a   1.000
_cell.length_b   1.000
_cell.length_c   1.000
_cell.angle_alpha   90.00
_cell.angle_beta   90.00
_cell.angle_gamma   90.00
#
_symmetry.space_group_name_H-M   'P 1'
#
loop_
_entity.id
_entity.type
_entity.pdbx_description
1 polymer ?
#
loop_
_entity_poly.entity_id
_entity_poly.type
_entity_poly.pdbx_seq_one_letter_code
_entity_poly.pdbx_strand_id
1 'polypeptide(L)'
;MTLNSTLAAAAAALILATPMAHATGGSWICENQMDMDSDEARAISGSNNALYNILMKYRERWDTAYRMAQCEAYAEGRPYDISCLNDRRDWDAIKAMVPEEYFGMSNDALHPHSRAMESNREQNLAMISYCRDVGAIE
;
A
#
# COMPACT_ATOMS: atom_id res chain seq x y z
N MET A 1 -17.37 35.56 55.88
CA MET A 1 -16.19 35.30 55.02
C MET A 1 -16.04 33.79 54.90
N THR A 2 -15.93 33.32 53.65
CA THR A 2 -15.68 31.95 53.14
C THR A 2 -14.39 31.34 53.73
N LEU A 3 -14.10 30.02 53.75
CA LEU A 3 -14.03 28.98 52.71
C LEU A 3 -14.32 27.59 53.34
N ASN A 4 -15.14 26.70 52.75
CA ASN A 4 -14.84 25.70 51.71
C ASN A 4 -13.67 24.74 51.97
N SER A 5 -13.98 23.45 52.12
CA SER A 5 -13.11 22.33 51.72
C SER A 5 -13.99 21.14 51.34
N THR A 6 -14.25 21.01 50.05
CA THR A 6 -15.00 19.92 49.42
C THR A 6 -14.15 18.66 49.35
N LEU A 7 -14.67 17.57 49.89
CA LEU A 7 -14.17 16.20 49.70
C LEU A 7 -14.32 15.77 48.24
N ALA A 8 -13.23 15.26 47.66
CA ALA A 8 -13.18 14.65 46.35
C ALA A 8 -13.87 13.28 46.35
N ALA A 9 -14.69 13.00 45.32
CA ALA A 9 -15.15 11.66 45.00
C ALA A 9 -14.79 11.34 43.56
N ALA A 10 -14.03 10.27 43.38
CA ALA A 10 -13.44 9.81 42.14
C ALA A 10 -14.51 9.34 41.14
N ALA A 11 -14.47 9.87 39.91
CA ALA A 11 -15.23 9.32 38.79
C ALA A 11 -14.47 8.09 38.24
N ALA A 12 -15.04 6.90 38.46
CA ALA A 12 -14.60 5.69 37.80
C ALA A 12 -14.96 5.79 36.30
N ALA A 13 -13.96 6.04 35.46
CA ALA A 13 -14.11 5.94 34.01
C ALA A 13 -14.26 4.47 33.64
N LEU A 14 -15.49 4.04 33.34
CA LEU A 14 -15.75 2.80 32.62
C LEU A 14 -15.16 2.94 31.21
N ILE A 15 -13.95 2.42 31.03
CA ILE A 15 -13.43 2.12 29.69
C ILE A 15 -14.26 0.94 29.19
N LEU A 16 -15.33 1.24 28.47
CA LEU A 16 -16.00 0.27 27.62
C LEU A 16 -14.98 -0.13 26.55
N ALA A 17 -14.25 -1.21 26.78
CA ALA A 17 -13.57 -1.93 25.72
C ALA A 17 -14.67 -2.49 24.82
N THR A 18 -15.10 -1.70 23.83
CA THR A 18 -15.83 -2.25 22.70
C THR A 18 -14.91 -3.29 22.07
N PRO A 19 -15.32 -4.56 21.94
CA PRO A 19 -14.58 -5.47 21.07
C PRO A 19 -14.52 -4.78 19.71
N MET A 20 -13.31 -4.43 19.26
CA MET A 20 -13.12 -4.13 17.86
C MET A 20 -13.58 -5.38 17.15
N ALA A 21 -14.75 -5.33 16.53
CA ALA A 21 -15.16 -6.34 15.59
C ALA A 21 -14.03 -6.38 14.57
N HIS A 22 -13.19 -7.41 14.63
CA HIS A 22 -12.24 -7.67 13.58
C HIS A 22 -13.12 -7.85 12.35
N ALA A 23 -13.14 -6.83 11.48
CA ALA A 23 -13.75 -6.96 10.19
C ALA A 23 -13.19 -8.25 9.59
N THR A 24 -14.08 -9.10 9.07
CA THR A 24 -13.72 -10.15 8.12
C THR A 24 -12.61 -9.62 7.22
N GLY A 25 -11.53 -10.40 7.03
CA GLY A 25 -10.30 -9.99 6.34
C GLY A 25 -10.58 -9.21 5.05
N GLY A 26 -9.68 -8.30 4.69
CA GLY A 26 -9.85 -7.45 3.51
C GLY A 26 -9.49 -8.15 2.20
N SER A 27 -9.66 -7.44 1.08
CA SER A 27 -9.26 -7.93 -0.24
C SER A 27 -8.80 -6.79 -1.14
N TRP A 28 -7.69 -6.97 -1.85
CA TRP A 28 -7.23 -6.03 -2.88
C TRP A 28 -7.84 -6.29 -4.26
N ILE A 29 -8.80 -7.21 -4.37
CA ILE A 29 -9.52 -7.46 -5.63
C ILE A 29 -10.43 -6.26 -5.92
N CYS A 30 -10.32 -5.71 -7.11
CA CYS A 30 -11.17 -4.63 -7.59
C CYS A 30 -12.39 -5.21 -8.32
N GLU A 31 -13.61 -4.76 -7.96
CA GLU A 31 -14.87 -5.20 -8.61
C GLU A 31 -14.92 -4.82 -10.10
N ASN A 32 -14.31 -3.69 -10.45
CA ASN A 32 -14.19 -3.21 -11.83
C ASN A 32 -12.70 -3.10 -12.19
N GLN A 33 -12.23 -3.96 -13.11
CA GLN A 33 -10.85 -3.93 -13.62
C GLN A 33 -10.69 -2.84 -14.69
N MET A 34 -10.97 -1.59 -14.33
CA MET A 34 -10.61 -0.46 -15.19
C MET A 34 -9.10 -0.30 -15.20
N ASP A 35 -8.53 -0.05 -16.37
CA ASP A 35 -7.09 0.06 -16.66
C ASP A 35 -6.47 1.37 -16.12
N MET A 36 -6.93 1.86 -14.97
CA MET A 36 -6.60 3.21 -14.47
C MET A 36 -5.10 3.37 -14.25
N ASP A 37 -4.43 2.33 -13.73
CA ASP A 37 -2.98 2.35 -13.58
C ASP A 37 -2.22 2.60 -14.89
N SER A 38 -2.80 2.20 -16.02
CA SER A 38 -2.19 2.42 -17.33
C SER A 38 -2.20 3.90 -17.70
N ASP A 39 -3.21 4.67 -17.31
CA ASP A 39 -3.33 6.09 -17.67
C ASP A 39 -2.30 6.95 -16.91
N GLU A 40 -2.15 6.80 -15.59
CA GLU A 40 -1.11 7.52 -14.86
C GLU A 40 0.30 7.09 -15.30
N ALA A 41 0.55 5.78 -15.46
CA ALA A 41 1.84 5.32 -15.95
C ALA A 41 2.16 5.90 -17.33
N ARG A 42 1.15 6.05 -18.22
CA ARG A 42 1.32 6.67 -19.53
C ARG A 42 1.54 8.16 -19.47
N ALA A 43 0.87 8.86 -18.55
CA ALA A 43 1.07 10.29 -18.32
C ALA A 43 2.53 10.57 -17.91
N ILE A 44 3.15 9.66 -17.14
CA ILE A 44 4.55 9.75 -16.72
C ILE A 44 5.50 9.33 -17.85
N SER A 45 5.24 8.21 -18.52
CA SER A 45 6.15 7.64 -19.51
C SER A 45 6.11 8.33 -20.88
N GLY A 46 5.03 9.06 -21.18
CA GLY A 46 4.70 9.45 -22.53
C GLY A 46 4.66 8.25 -23.47
N SER A 47 5.20 8.40 -24.67
CA SER A 47 5.30 7.33 -25.68
C SER A 47 6.44 6.33 -25.45
N ASN A 48 7.21 6.47 -24.36
CA ASN A 48 8.34 5.59 -24.05
C ASN A 48 7.86 4.28 -23.41
N ASN A 49 7.72 3.22 -24.21
CA ASN A 49 7.21 1.92 -23.75
C ASN A 49 8.16 1.22 -22.76
N ALA A 50 9.47 1.40 -22.92
CA ALA A 50 10.44 0.83 -21.99
C ALA A 50 10.33 1.50 -20.61
N LEU A 51 10.16 2.82 -20.55
CA LEU A 51 9.89 3.54 -19.31
C LEU A 51 8.56 3.12 -18.68
N TYR A 52 7.50 2.98 -19.49
CA TYR A 52 6.21 2.45 -19.03
C TYR A 52 6.38 1.08 -18.36
N ASN A 53 7.07 0.14 -19.01
CA ASN A 53 7.29 -1.20 -18.45
C ASN A 53 8.08 -1.16 -17.13
N ILE A 54 9.08 -0.29 -17.05
CA ILE A 54 9.85 -0.08 -15.81
C ILE A 54 8.96 0.47 -14.70
N LEU A 55 8.15 1.50 -14.98
CA LEU A 55 7.19 2.07 -14.03
C LEU A 55 6.23 1.00 -13.50
N MET A 56 5.68 0.16 -14.37
CA MET A 56 4.79 -0.92 -13.95
C MET A 56 5.48 -1.95 -13.05
N LYS A 57 6.78 -2.22 -13.26
CA LYS A 57 7.56 -3.07 -12.36
C LYS A 57 7.83 -2.43 -11.01
N TYR A 58 8.07 -1.13 -10.96
CA TYR A 58 8.18 -0.41 -9.69
C TYR A 58 6.83 -0.30 -8.98
N ARG A 59 5.72 -0.13 -9.71
CA ARG A 59 4.35 -0.19 -9.19
C ARG A 59 4.05 -1.54 -8.52
N GLU A 60 4.42 -2.66 -9.15
CA GLU A 60 4.28 -4.01 -8.55
C GLU A 60 5.06 -4.13 -7.22
N ARG A 61 6.27 -3.55 -7.15
CA ARG A 61 7.12 -3.56 -5.95
C ARG A 61 6.52 -2.69 -4.84
N TRP A 62 6.06 -1.49 -5.20
CA TRP A 62 5.37 -0.60 -4.28
C TRP A 62 4.09 -1.24 -3.74
N ASP A 63 3.25 -1.82 -4.61
CA ASP A 63 2.03 -2.54 -4.22
C ASP A 63 2.35 -3.62 -3.19
N THR A 64 3.41 -4.40 -3.42
CA THR A 64 3.80 -5.48 -2.52
C THR A 64 4.21 -4.95 -1.14
N ALA A 65 5.04 -3.90 -1.10
CA ALA A 65 5.47 -3.28 0.14
C ALA A 65 4.30 -2.63 0.90
N TYR A 66 3.43 -1.91 0.18
CA TYR A 66 2.25 -1.27 0.74
C TYR A 66 1.29 -2.30 1.35
N ARG A 67 0.99 -3.38 0.62
CA ARG A 67 0.14 -4.47 1.09
C ARG A 67 0.73 -5.19 2.30
N MET A 68 2.04 -5.42 2.32
CA MET A 68 2.73 -5.98 3.48
C MET A 68 2.50 -5.09 4.71
N ALA A 69 2.71 -3.78 4.59
CA ALA A 69 2.52 -2.83 5.69
C ALA A 69 1.07 -2.83 6.22
N GLN A 70 0.08 -3.07 5.36
CA GLN A 70 -1.32 -3.20 5.78
C GLN A 70 -1.58 -4.48 6.59
N CYS A 71 -0.96 -5.59 6.20
CA CYS A 71 -1.05 -6.85 6.96
C CYS A 71 -0.29 -6.79 8.28
N GLU A 72 0.84 -6.09 8.33
CA GLU A 72 1.56 -5.80 9.58
C GLU A 72 0.70 -4.92 10.51
N ALA A 73 0.07 -3.87 9.98
CA ALA A 73 -0.85 -3.05 10.76
C ALA A 73 -2.04 -3.86 11.30
N TYR A 74 -2.62 -4.76 10.49
CA TYR A 74 -3.65 -5.71 10.94
C TYR A 74 -3.17 -6.56 12.11
N ALA A 75 -2.00 -7.20 11.96
CA ALA A 75 -1.43 -8.10 12.96
C ALA A 75 -1.14 -7.38 14.29
N GLU A 76 -0.78 -6.10 14.22
CA GLU A 76 -0.49 -5.25 15.38
C GLU A 76 -1.74 -4.58 15.99
N GLY A 77 -2.93 -4.82 15.42
CA GLY A 77 -4.17 -4.16 15.85
C GLY A 77 -4.19 -2.65 15.58
N ARG A 78 -3.34 -2.18 14.66
CA ARG A 78 -3.33 -0.78 14.20
C ARG A 78 -4.36 -0.58 13.09
N PRO A 79 -4.79 0.67 12.83
CA PRO A 79 -5.63 0.97 11.68
C PRO A 79 -4.99 0.48 10.37
N TYR A 80 -5.77 -0.21 9.55
CA TYR A 80 -5.38 -0.75 8.26
C TYR A 80 -6.51 -0.53 7.25
N ASP A 81 -6.21 -0.63 5.95
CA ASP A 81 -7.21 -0.55 4.87
C ASP A 81 -6.91 -1.50 3.72
N ILE A 82 -7.20 -2.78 3.93
CA ILE A 82 -7.00 -3.82 2.91
C ILE A 82 -8.18 -3.79 1.94
N SER A 83 -8.06 -2.94 0.92
CA SER A 83 -9.04 -2.77 -0.15
C SER A 83 -8.37 -2.50 -1.49
N CYS A 84 -9.13 -2.59 -2.59
CA CYS A 84 -8.64 -2.31 -3.95
C CYS A 84 -7.81 -1.01 -4.04
N LEU A 85 -6.67 -1.07 -4.76
CA LEU A 85 -5.70 0.03 -4.85
C LEU A 85 -5.87 0.92 -6.08
N ASN A 86 -6.82 0.62 -6.95
CA ASN A 86 -7.13 1.45 -8.11
C ASN A 86 -7.42 2.90 -7.68
N ASP A 87 -6.86 3.89 -8.37
CA ASP A 87 -6.87 5.33 -8.05
C ASP A 87 -6.26 5.73 -6.69
N ARG A 88 -5.65 4.80 -5.98
CA ARG A 88 -5.15 5.00 -4.61
C ARG A 88 -3.65 4.84 -4.47
N ARG A 89 -2.98 4.50 -5.56
CA ARG A 89 -1.53 4.36 -5.60
C ARG A 89 -0.85 5.70 -5.49
N ASP A 90 0.19 5.75 -4.68
CA ASP A 90 1.05 6.92 -4.59
C ASP A 90 2.04 6.89 -5.77
N TRP A 91 1.62 7.46 -6.89
CA TRP A 91 2.44 7.55 -8.10
C TRP A 91 3.70 8.41 -7.90
N ASP A 92 3.70 9.36 -6.96
CA ASP A 92 4.89 10.14 -6.63
C ASP A 92 5.92 9.26 -5.92
N ALA A 93 5.50 8.44 -4.95
CA ALA A 93 6.36 7.45 -4.32
C ALA A 93 6.87 6.41 -5.33
N ILE A 94 6.02 5.93 -6.25
CA ILE A 94 6.41 4.98 -7.29
C ILE A 94 7.47 5.58 -8.21
N LYS A 95 7.29 6.83 -8.67
CA LYS A 95 8.30 7.56 -9.47
C LYS A 95 9.61 7.69 -8.72
N ALA A 96 9.57 8.00 -7.44
CA ALA A 96 10.77 8.15 -6.61
C ALA A 96 11.56 6.84 -6.44
N MET A 97 10.95 5.67 -6.70
CA MET A 97 11.66 4.39 -6.71
C MET A 97 12.41 4.13 -8.03
N VAL A 98 12.04 4.83 -9.13
CA VAL A 98 12.68 4.68 -10.43
C VAL A 98 13.99 5.48 -10.45
N PRO A 99 15.10 4.92 -10.96
CA PRO A 99 16.34 5.67 -11.15
C PRO A 99 16.11 6.95 -11.95
N GLU A 100 16.56 8.09 -11.41
CA GLU A 100 16.29 9.42 -11.99
C GLU A 100 16.79 9.52 -13.44
N GLU A 101 17.92 8.88 -13.73
CA GLU A 101 18.52 8.88 -15.07
C GLU A 101 17.61 8.24 -16.13
N TYR A 102 16.66 7.38 -15.74
CA TYR A 102 15.78 6.71 -16.70
C TYR A 102 14.77 7.67 -17.33
N PHE A 103 14.37 8.75 -16.66
CA PHE A 103 13.36 9.69 -17.17
C PHE A 103 13.83 10.52 -18.37
N GLY A 104 15.15 10.58 -18.62
CA GLY A 104 15.74 11.25 -19.79
C GLY A 104 16.18 10.31 -20.91
N MET A 105 16.11 9.00 -20.70
CA MET A 105 16.62 8.02 -21.67
C MET A 105 15.61 7.74 -22.79
N SER A 106 16.14 7.43 -23.98
CA SER A 106 15.32 6.95 -25.08
C SER A 106 14.75 5.56 -24.79
N ASN A 107 13.70 5.18 -25.50
CA ASN A 107 13.11 3.85 -25.41
C ASN A 107 14.14 2.74 -25.65
N ASP A 108 15.03 2.91 -26.64
CA ASP A 108 16.05 1.91 -26.99
C ASP A 108 17.12 1.77 -25.89
N ALA A 109 17.50 2.88 -25.26
CA ALA A 109 18.43 2.87 -24.13
C ALA A 109 17.83 2.18 -22.90
N LEU A 110 16.53 2.35 -22.64
CA LEU A 110 15.84 1.72 -21.50
C LEU A 110 15.45 0.26 -21.73
N HIS A 111 15.29 -0.18 -22.97
CA HIS A 111 14.86 -1.54 -23.27
C HIS A 111 15.70 -2.63 -22.58
N PRO A 112 17.05 -2.60 -22.58
CA PRO A 112 17.83 -3.59 -21.84
C PRO A 112 17.56 -3.54 -20.32
N HIS A 113 17.41 -2.35 -19.73
CA HIS A 113 17.10 -2.21 -18.31
C HIS A 113 15.75 -2.82 -17.96
N SER A 114 14.71 -2.52 -18.74
CA SER A 114 13.36 -3.08 -18.55
C SER A 114 13.35 -4.61 -18.60
N ARG A 115 14.11 -5.23 -19.52
CA ARG A 115 14.21 -6.69 -19.62
C ARG A 115 15.03 -7.34 -18.51
N ALA A 116 16.00 -6.63 -17.97
CA ALA A 116 16.85 -7.13 -16.89
C ALA A 116 16.16 -7.08 -15.52
N MET A 117 15.04 -6.35 -15.38
CA MET A 117 14.31 -6.29 -14.13
C MET A 117 13.75 -7.66 -13.74
N GLU A 118 14.18 -8.14 -12.59
CA GLU A 118 13.68 -9.38 -12.01
C GLU A 118 12.19 -9.26 -11.66
N SER A 119 11.50 -10.40 -11.74
CA SER A 119 10.12 -10.51 -11.30
C SER A 119 10.01 -10.30 -9.79
N ASN A 120 9.00 -9.55 -9.35
CA ASN A 120 8.68 -9.39 -7.93
C ASN A 120 7.80 -10.54 -7.36
N ARG A 121 7.77 -11.69 -8.06
CA ARG A 121 6.85 -12.79 -7.76
C ARG A 121 7.09 -13.38 -6.38
N GLU A 122 8.34 -13.63 -6.01
CA GLU A 122 8.67 -14.25 -4.73
C GLU A 122 8.27 -13.36 -3.55
N GLN A 123 8.57 -12.06 -3.63
CA GLN A 123 8.20 -11.10 -2.59
C GLN A 123 6.68 -10.98 -2.49
N ASN A 124 5.97 -10.97 -3.62
CA ASN A 124 4.51 -10.94 -3.63
C ASN A 124 3.92 -12.23 -3.02
N LEU A 125 4.48 -13.41 -3.30
CA LEU A 125 4.05 -14.66 -2.68
C LEU A 125 4.31 -14.69 -1.17
N ALA A 126 5.46 -14.19 -0.73
CA ALA A 126 5.79 -14.06 0.68
C ALA A 126 4.83 -13.11 1.41
N MET A 127 4.50 -11.97 0.80
CA MET A 127 3.49 -11.04 1.31
C MET A 127 2.12 -11.72 1.44
N ILE A 128 1.64 -12.40 0.40
CA ILE A 128 0.35 -13.10 0.46
C ILE A 128 0.35 -14.19 1.54
N SER A 129 1.44 -14.96 1.68
CA SER A 129 1.57 -15.97 2.72
C SER A 129 1.46 -15.35 4.12
N TYR A 130 2.25 -14.31 4.39
CA TYR A 130 2.22 -13.62 5.67
C TYR A 130 0.83 -13.07 6.00
N CYS A 131 0.20 -12.38 5.04
CA CYS A 131 -1.13 -11.81 5.22
C CYS A 131 -2.19 -12.86 5.57
N ARG A 132 -2.12 -14.06 4.98
CA ARG A 132 -2.99 -15.19 5.34
C ARG A 132 -2.68 -15.75 6.72
N ASP A 133 -1.39 -15.91 7.03
CA ASP A 133 -0.95 -16.45 8.31
C ASP A 133 -1.41 -15.59 9.50
N VAL A 134 -1.46 -14.27 9.32
CA VAL A 134 -1.99 -13.33 10.33
C VAL A 134 -3.50 -13.12 10.26
N GLY A 135 -4.20 -13.73 9.29
CA GLY A 135 -5.65 -13.60 9.10
C GLY A 135 -6.12 -12.26 8.52
N ALA A 136 -5.22 -11.48 7.92
CA ALA A 136 -5.53 -10.18 7.33
C ALA A 136 -6.33 -10.31 6.01
N ILE A 137 -6.18 -11.44 5.32
CA ILE A 137 -6.87 -11.82 4.07
C ILE A 137 -7.21 -13.32 4.08
N GLU A 138 -8.08 -13.75 3.16
CA GLU A 138 -8.43 -15.16 2.91
C GLU A 138 -7.44 -15.93 2.00
#